data_AF-A0A2N4XL61-F1
#
_entry.id   AF-A0A2N4XL61-F1
#
_cell.length_a   1.000
_cell.length_b   1.000
_cell.length_c   1.000
_cell.angle_alpha   90.00
_cell.angle_beta   90.00
_cell.angle_gamma   90.00
#
_symmetry.space_group_name_H-M   'P 1'
#
loop_
_entity.id
_entity.type
_entity.pdbx_description
1 polymer ?
#
loop_
_entity_poly.entity_id
_entity_poly.type
_entity_poly.pdbx_seq_one_letter_code
_entity_poly.pdbx_strand_id
1 'polypeptide(L)' 'MLEAGRWQVFLERNGVAWALREGEVADGFKLVKVSSNEVRLLRETDKTELVIPIDGDKRD' A
#
# COMPACT_ATOMS: atom_id res chain seq x y z
N MET A 1 16.77 -19.54 6.62
CA MET A 1 15.49 -18.81 6.51
C MET A 1 15.78 -17.54 5.75
N LEU A 2 15.24 -17.38 4.53
CA LEU A 2 15.30 -16.10 3.83
C LEU A 2 14.31 -15.18 4.55
N GLU A 3 14.78 -14.11 5.20
CA GLU A 3 13.91 -13.04 5.68
C GLU A 3 13.00 -12.65 4.51
N ALA A 4 11.68 -12.79 4.68
CA ALA A 4 10.73 -12.26 3.73
C ALA A 4 11.02 -10.75 3.62
N GLY A 5 11.56 -10.33 2.48
CA GLY A 5 11.96 -8.94 2.26
C GLY A 5 10.83 -8.00 2.68
N ARG A 6 11.14 -7.07 3.58
CA ARG A 6 10.18 -6.07 4.06
C ARG A 6 9.84 -5.16 2.89
N TRP A 7 8.70 -5.40 2.25
CA TRP A 7 8.19 -4.52 1.21
C TRP A 7 7.85 -3.17 1.83
N GLN A 8 8.32 -2.09 1.20
CA GLN A 8 8.00 -0.73 1.58
C GLN A 8 7.16 -0.11 0.46
N VAL A 9 6.02 0.48 0.81
CA VAL A 9 5.13 1.15 -0.14
C VAL A 9 5.36 2.66 -0.03
N PHE A 10 5.39 3.33 -1.18
CA PHE A 10 5.42 4.79 -1.24
C PHE A 10 4.02 5.30 -1.61
N LEU A 11 3.42 6.05 -0.69
CA LEU A 11 2.17 6.77 -0.95
C LEU A 11 2.55 8.21 -1.32
N GLU A 12 2.13 8.69 -2.49
CA GLU A 12 2.34 10.09 -2.90
C GLU A 12 1.02 10.82 -3.08
N ARG A 13 0.90 12.00 -2.48
CA ARG A 13 -0.23 12.92 -2.71
C ARG A 13 0.22 14.36 -2.54
N ASN A 14 -0.20 15.24 -3.46
CA ASN A 14 0.11 16.67 -3.43
C ASN A 14 1.62 16.98 -3.33
N GLY A 15 2.48 16.14 -3.93
CA GLY A 15 3.94 16.30 -3.91
C GLY A 15 4.63 15.87 -2.62
N VAL A 16 3.91 15.24 -1.68
CA VAL A 16 4.49 14.63 -0.48
C VAL A 16 4.45 13.11 -0.63
N ALA A 17 5.59 12.46 -0.38
CA ALA A 17 5.72 11.01 -0.40
C ALA A 17 5.97 10.46 1.01
N TRP A 18 5.23 9.41 1.38
CA TRP A 18 5.40 8.68 2.63
C TRP A 18 5.85 7.25 2.36
N ALA A 19 6.87 6.81 3.08
CA ALA A 19 7.28 5.42 3.13
C ALA A 19 6.50 4.70 4.23
N LEU A 20 5.77 3.64 3.88
CA LEU A 20 4.91 2.90 4.80
C LEU A 20 5.28 1.42 4.87
N ARG A 21 5.15 0.88 6.09
CA ARG A 21 5.12 -0.55 6.41
C ARG A 21 3.71 -0.98 6.78
N GLU A 22 3.41 -2.27 6.64
CA GLU A 22 2.12 -2.82 7.08
C GLU A 22 1.80 -2.41 8.53
N GLY A 23 0.60 -1.90 8.73
CA GLY A 23 0.10 -1.35 9.98
C GLY A 23 0.23 0.17 10.12
N GLU A 24 1.13 0.82 9.37
CA GLU A 24 1.37 2.26 9.46
C GLU A 24 0.29 3.09 8.74
N VAL A 25 0.14 4.34 9.17
CA VAL A 25 -0.86 5.27 8.65
C VAL A 25 -0.16 6.52 8.12
N ALA A 26 -0.48 6.93 6.89
CA ALA A 26 -0.16 8.26 6.38
C ALA A 26 -1.28 8.79 5.49
N ASP A 27 -1.44 10.11 5.48
CA ASP A 27 -2.44 10.82 4.68
C ASP A 27 -3.88 10.27 4.83
N GLY A 28 -4.22 9.77 6.03
CA GLY A 28 -5.53 9.18 6.30
C GLY A 28 -5.72 7.77 5.74
N PHE A 29 -4.67 7.11 5.24
CA PHE A 29 -4.70 5.72 4.80
C PHE A 29 -3.80 4.86 5.68
N LYS A 30 -4.32 3.73 6.14
CA LYS A 30 -3.57 2.67 6.79
C LYS A 30 -3.13 1.63 5.77
N LEU A 31 -1.85 1.27 5.77
CA LEU A 31 -1.34 0.14 4.98
C LEU A 31 -1.74 -1.17 5.66
N VAL A 32 -2.69 -1.90 5.08
CA VAL A 32 -3.23 -3.13 5.70
C VAL A 32 -2.42 -4.35 5.30
N LYS A 33 -2.07 -4.46 4.02
CA LYS A 33 -1.37 -5.63 3.49
C LYS A 33 -0.52 -5.26 2.27
N VAL A 34 0.65 -5.87 2.17
CA VAL A 34 1.52 -5.88 1.00
C VAL A 34 1.86 -7.32 0.70
N SER A 35 1.50 -7.77 -0.50
CA SER A 35 1.84 -9.10 -0.99
C SER A 35 2.45 -9.00 -2.39
N SER A 36 2.85 -10.13 -2.97
CA SER A 36 3.32 -10.16 -4.36
C SER A 36 2.26 -9.78 -5.39
N ASN A 37 0.98 -9.80 -5.02
CA ASN A 37 -0.14 -9.69 -5.98
C ASN A 37 -0.96 -8.42 -5.78
N GLU A 38 -0.93 -7.83 -4.59
CA GLU A 38 -1.78 -6.70 -4.22
C GLU A 38 -1.18 -5.88 -3.06
N VAL A 39 -1.53 -4.59 -3.06
CA VAL A 39 -1.41 -3.67 -1.92
C VAL A 39 -2.82 -3.32 -1.45
N ARG A 40 -3.08 -3.43 -0.14
CA ARG A 40 -4.36 -3.04 0.47
C ARG A 40 -4.18 -1.84 1.39
N LEU A 41 -5.00 -0.81 1.17
CA LEU A 41 -5.07 0.39 2.00
C LEU A 41 -6.46 0.50 2.61
N LEU A 42 -6.56 0.98 3.85
CA LEU A 42 -7.82 1.32 4.49
C LEU A 42 -7.87 2.83 4.71
N ARG A 43 -8.91 3.50 4.20
CA ARG A 43 -9.14 4.91 4.50
C ARG A 43 -9.70 5.04 5.91
N GLU A 44 -9.02 5.79 6.78
CA GLU A 44 -9.38 5.88 8.19
C GLU A 44 -10.70 6.61 8.44
N THR A 45 -11.10 7.52 7.55
CA THR A 45 -12.29 8.38 7.71
C THR A 45 -13.61 7.63 7.55
N ASP A 46 -13.70 6.74 6.55
CA ASP A 46 -14.94 6.05 6.17
C ASP A 46 -14.79 4.52 6.16
N LYS A 47 -13.60 4.02 6.55
CA LYS A 47 -13.24 2.59 6.55
C LYS A 47 -13.36 1.94 5.18
N THR A 48 -13.28 2.71 4.09
CA THR A 48 -13.21 2.18 2.73
C THR A 48 -11.90 1.44 2.51
N GLU A 49 -11.98 0.23 1.99
CA GLU A 49 -10.80 -0.54 1.55
C GLU A 49 -10.49 -0.26 0.08
N LEU A 50 -9.23 0.05 -0.20
CA LEU A 50 -8.68 0.15 -1.55
C LEU A 50 -7.72 -1.01 -1.78
N VAL A 51 -7.92 -1.73 -2.89
CA VAL A 51 -7.06 -2.84 -3.30
C VAL A 51 -6.41 -2.47 -4.62
N ILE A 52 -5.09 -2.41 -4.64
CA ILE A 52 -4.27 -2.09 -5.81
C ILE A 52 -3.56 -3.39 -6.23
N PRO A 53 -3.96 -4.03 -7.34
CA PRO A 53 -3.26 -5.21 -7.84
C PRO A 53 -1.85 -4.82 -8.34
N ILE A 54 -0.87 -5.68 -8.07
CA ILE A 54 0.53 -5.55 -8.54
C ILE A 54 0.72 -6.25 -9.88
N ASP A 55 -0.23 -7.10 -10.30
CA ASP A 55 -0.32 -7.58 -11.66
C ASP A 55 -0.62 -6.40 -12.58
N GLY A 56 0.45 -5.92 -13.21
CA GLY A 56 0.42 -4.79 -14.11
C GLY A 56 -0.66 -4.96 -15.15
N ASP A 57 -1.42 -3.88 -15.35
CA ASP A 57 -2.10 -3.56 -16.59
C ASP A 57 -1.03 -3.61 -17.72
N LYS A 58 -0.66 -4.80 -18.18
CA LYS A 58 -0.17 -5.04 -19.53
C LYS A 58 -1.40 -4.96 -20.42
N ARG A 59 -1.92 -3.74 -20.61
CA ARG A 59 -2.73 -3.47 -21.79
C ARG A 59 -1.78 -3.45 -22.98
N ASP A 60 -1.78 -4.56 -23.70
CA ASP A 60 -1.43 -4.65 -25.12
C ASP A 60 -2.11 -3.53 -25.93
#